data_AF-A0A8T4DVT1-F1
#
_entry.id   AF-A0A8T4DVT1-F1
#
_cell.length_a   1.000
_cell.length_b   1.000
_cell.length_c   1.000
_cell.angle_alpha   90.00
_cell.angle_beta   90.00
_cell.angle_gamma   90.00
#
_symmetry.space_group_name_H-M   'P 1'
#
loop_
_entity.id
_entity.type
_entity.pdbx_description
1 polymer ?
#
loop_
_entity_poly.entity_id
_entity_poly.type
_entity_poly.pdbx_seq_one_letter_code
_entity_poly.pdbx_strand_id
1 'polypeptide(L)'
;MKKYSWIDSIPITLVTLLFILQIVVGLYLLSEISQHKLLAYIGVGLYTFSGLIFGMLPVFEFRKNGRVQKGKSYIHTTKLVDTGIYAIVRHPQYITFMWWAIAGMFLFQHWIIICLGIPILPLAYIDLLNADKNGLEKFGEEYKTYMEKVPRANFLLGIIRLLRQRM
;
A
#
# COMPACT_ATOMS: atom_id res chain seq x y z
N MET A 1 -17.82 16.49 10.43
CA MET A 1 -16.77 15.48 10.67
C MET A 1 -17.45 14.17 11.02
N LYS A 2 -17.36 13.16 10.15
CA LYS A 2 -17.84 11.82 10.52
C LYS A 2 -16.97 11.34 11.68
N LYS A 3 -17.58 10.88 12.78
CA LYS A 3 -16.82 10.34 13.91
C LYS A 3 -16.19 9.03 13.42
N TYR A 4 -14.86 9.00 13.31
CA TYR A 4 -14.11 7.81 12.91
C TYR A 4 -14.63 6.60 13.69
N SER A 5 -15.24 5.65 12.98
CA SER A 5 -15.82 4.47 13.61
C SER A 5 -14.77 3.37 13.63
N TRP A 6 -14.73 2.57 14.69
CA TRP A 6 -13.85 1.40 14.76
C TRP A 6 -14.10 0.42 13.59
N ILE A 7 -15.30 0.46 13.00
CA ILE A 7 -15.68 -0.29 11.80
C ILE A 7 -14.79 0.08 10.60
N ASP A 8 -14.38 1.35 10.49
CA ASP A 8 -13.54 1.82 9.38
C ASP A 8 -12.12 1.22 9.45
N SER A 9 -11.68 0.76 10.63
CA SER A 9 -10.39 0.08 10.84
C SER A 9 -10.42 -1.43 10.58
N ILE A 10 -11.60 -2.03 10.36
CA ILE A 10 -11.72 -3.49 10.19
C ILE A 10 -10.92 -3.98 8.97
N PRO A 11 -11.01 -3.37 7.77
CA PRO A 11 -10.30 -3.86 6.60
C PRO A 11 -8.78 -3.88 6.78
N ILE A 12 -8.18 -2.78 7.29
CA ILE A 12 -6.74 -2.71 7.51
C ILE A 12 -6.26 -3.70 8.59
N THR A 13 -7.07 -3.95 9.61
CA THR A 13 -6.77 -4.93 10.66
C THR A 13 -6.75 -6.34 10.08
N LEU A 14 -7.76 -6.71 9.29
CA LEU A 14 -7.82 -8.00 8.61
C LEU A 14 -6.67 -8.18 7.61
N VAL A 15 -6.35 -7.16 6.82
CA VAL A 15 -5.17 -7.16 5.92
C VAL A 15 -3.91 -7.48 6.69
N THR A 16 -3.69 -6.79 7.82
CA THR A 16 -2.49 -6.96 8.64
C THR A 16 -2.42 -8.37 9.23
N LEU A 17 -3.52 -8.90 9.77
CA LEU A 17 -3.57 -10.25 10.33
C LEU A 17 -3.34 -11.32 9.26
N LEU A 18 -4.02 -11.22 8.11
CA LEU A 18 -3.86 -12.14 7.00
C LEU A 18 -2.43 -12.11 6.45
N PHE A 19 -1.83 -10.92 6.35
CA PHE A 19 -0.45 -10.78 5.91
C PHE A 19 0.53 -11.41 6.90
N ILE A 20 0.38 -11.16 8.20
CA ILE A 20 1.21 -11.80 9.23
C ILE A 20 1.07 -13.32 9.17
N LEU A 21 -0.16 -13.84 9.08
CA LEU A 21 -0.41 -15.27 8.94
C LEU A 21 0.23 -15.83 7.67
N GLN A 22 0.14 -15.12 6.55
CA GLN A 22 0.76 -15.52 5.29
C GLN A 22 2.28 -15.66 5.44
N ILE A 23 2.95 -14.72 6.10
CA ILE A 23 4.39 -14.80 6.36
C ILE A 23 4.72 -15.93 7.31
N VAL A 24 4.04 -16.03 8.45
CA VAL A 24 4.34 -17.06 9.48
C VAL A 24 4.14 -18.46 8.93
N VAL A 25 2.99 -18.71 8.30
CA VAL A 25 2.68 -20.00 7.67
C VAL A 25 3.65 -20.25 6.50
N GLY A 26 3.96 -19.22 5.72
CA GLY A 26 4.90 -19.33 4.61
C GLY A 26 6.28 -19.77 5.06
N LEU A 27 6.83 -19.14 6.09
CA LEU A 27 8.13 -19.48 6.68
C LEU A 27 8.14 -20.89 7.27
N TYR A 28 7.07 -21.30 7.96
CA TYR A 28 6.92 -22.66 8.47
C TYR A 28 6.95 -23.70 7.34
N LEU A 29 6.31 -23.40 6.21
CA LEU A 29 6.23 -24.30 5.07
C LEU A 29 7.50 -24.32 4.20
N LEU A 30 8.45 -23.40 4.39
CA LEU A 30 9.68 -23.34 3.59
C LEU A 30 10.53 -24.61 3.70
N SER A 31 10.52 -25.28 4.86
CA SER A 31 11.28 -26.53 5.07
C SER A 31 10.64 -27.74 4.38
N GLU A 32 9.34 -27.69 4.13
CA GLU A 32 8.55 -28.83 3.65
C GLU A 32 8.32 -28.81 2.13
N ILE A 33 8.47 -27.65 1.49
CA ILE A 33 8.07 -27.44 0.09
C ILE A 33 9.27 -27.36 -0.83
N SER A 34 9.24 -28.17 -1.90
CA SER A 34 10.14 -27.98 -3.04
C SER A 34 9.67 -26.81 -3.89
N GLN A 35 10.47 -25.73 -3.91
CA GLN A 35 10.12 -24.49 -4.60
C GLN A 35 10.74 -24.41 -5.99
N HIS A 36 10.00 -23.83 -6.94
CA HIS A 36 10.60 -23.34 -8.17
C HIS A 36 11.45 -22.10 -7.87
N LYS A 37 12.78 -22.22 -8.00
CA LYS A 37 13.74 -21.17 -7.67
C LYS A 37 13.47 -19.84 -8.36
N LEU A 38 13.11 -19.86 -9.65
CA LEU A 38 12.82 -18.64 -10.40
C LEU A 38 11.63 -17.88 -9.80
N LEU A 39 10.53 -18.58 -9.49
CA LEU A 39 9.36 -17.96 -8.86
C LEU A 39 9.69 -17.45 -7.46
N ALA A 40 10.49 -18.20 -6.68
CA ALA A 40 10.93 -17.75 -5.37
C ALA A 40 11.75 -16.44 -5.45
N TYR A 41 12.71 -16.35 -6.38
CA TYR A 41 13.49 -15.12 -6.58
C TYR A 41 12.64 -13.96 -7.09
N ILE A 42 11.65 -14.21 -7.96
CA ILE A 42 10.67 -13.18 -8.35
C ILE A 42 9.92 -12.71 -7.10
N GLY A 43 9.44 -13.63 -6.25
CA GLY A 43 8.77 -13.30 -5.00
C GLY A 43 9.63 -12.41 -4.09
N VAL A 44 10.88 -12.80 -3.83
CA VAL A 44 11.82 -11.98 -3.03
C VAL A 44 12.03 -10.61 -3.68
N GLY A 45 12.28 -10.57 -4.99
CA GLY A 45 12.47 -9.32 -5.73
C GLY A 45 11.27 -8.39 -5.61
N LEU A 46 10.05 -8.92 -5.72
CA LEU A 46 8.82 -8.16 -5.54
C LEU A 46 8.65 -7.65 -4.11
N TYR A 47 8.92 -8.47 -3.09
CA TYR A 47 8.90 -8.03 -1.69
C TYR A 47 9.83 -6.85 -1.44
N THR A 48 11.09 -6.98 -1.85
CA THR A 48 12.11 -5.96 -1.63
C THR A 48 11.80 -4.69 -2.43
N PHE A 49 11.48 -4.83 -3.72
CA PHE A 49 11.19 -3.68 -4.58
C PHE A 49 9.97 -2.91 -4.08
N SER A 50 8.84 -3.58 -3.84
CA SER A 50 7.63 -2.88 -3.40
C SER A 50 7.78 -2.33 -1.98
N GLY A 51 8.47 -3.04 -1.10
CA GLY A 51 8.75 -2.58 0.27
C GLY A 51 9.58 -1.30 0.30
N LEU A 52 10.63 -1.22 -0.51
CA LEU A 52 11.46 -0.02 -0.59
C LEU A 52 10.73 1.14 -1.27
N ILE A 53 10.16 0.91 -2.45
CA ILE A 53 9.59 1.99 -3.28
C ILE A 53 8.22 2.44 -2.78
N PHE A 54 7.31 1.51 -2.52
CA PHE A 54 5.93 1.82 -2.15
C PHE A 54 5.69 1.75 -0.64
N GLY A 55 6.55 1.07 0.12
CA GLY A 55 6.47 1.01 1.58
C GLY A 55 7.22 2.15 2.26
N MET A 56 8.51 2.29 1.96
CA MET A 56 9.42 3.19 2.68
C MET A 56 9.44 4.63 2.15
N LEU A 57 9.57 4.84 0.83
CA LEU A 57 9.62 6.21 0.26
C LEU A 57 8.45 7.10 0.70
N PRO A 58 7.18 6.62 0.75
CA PRO A 58 6.07 7.47 1.15
C PRO A 58 6.15 7.91 2.63
N VAL A 59 6.74 7.08 3.51
CA VAL A 59 6.96 7.44 4.91
C VAL A 59 7.92 8.62 5.03
N PHE A 60 9.00 8.60 4.25
CA PHE A 60 9.96 9.71 4.20
C PHE A 60 9.31 10.98 3.63
N GLU A 61 8.52 10.83 2.57
CA GLU A 61 7.84 11.94 1.91
C GLU A 61 6.82 12.62 2.84
N PHE A 62 6.02 11.85 3.59
CA PHE A 62 5.12 12.40 4.62
C PHE A 62 5.86 13.09 5.76
N ARG A 63 6.97 12.52 6.24
CA ARG A 63 7.77 13.17 7.30
C ARG A 63 8.37 14.49 6.84
N LYS A 64 8.86 14.55 5.59
CA LYS A 64 9.50 15.73 5.04
C LYS A 64 8.50 16.83 4.67
N ASN A 65 7.41 16.47 3.99
CA ASN A 65 6.53 17.44 3.33
C ASN A 65 5.15 17.58 3.98
N GLY A 66 4.77 16.66 4.87
CA GLY A 66 3.45 16.62 5.50
C GLY A 66 3.26 17.51 6.73
N ARG A 67 4.29 18.26 7.16
CA ARG A 67 4.26 19.10 8.38
C ARG A 67 3.76 18.33 9.61
N VAL A 68 4.31 17.14 9.81
CA VAL A 68 3.98 16.26 10.95
C VAL A 68 4.53 16.88 12.23
N GLN A 69 3.68 17.04 13.25
CA GLN A 69 4.10 17.57 14.55
C GLN A 69 5.07 16.63 15.27
N LYS A 70 6.05 17.18 15.99
CA LYS A 70 7.05 16.40 16.74
C LYS A 70 6.35 15.48 17.74
N GLY A 71 6.68 14.19 17.71
CA GLY A 71 6.07 13.16 18.58
C GLY A 71 4.75 12.57 18.06
N LYS A 72 4.24 13.00 16.90
CA LYS A 72 3.09 12.37 16.23
C LYS A 72 3.53 11.38 15.14
N SER A 73 2.68 10.40 14.86
CA SER A 73 2.90 9.47 13.74
C SER A 73 2.92 10.19 12.40
N TYR A 74 3.68 9.66 11.44
CA TYR A 74 3.87 10.24 10.10
C TYR A 74 2.56 10.37 9.30
N ILE A 75 1.52 9.61 9.67
CA ILE A 75 0.19 9.67 9.07
C ILE A 75 -0.61 10.93 9.48
N HIS A 76 -0.20 11.62 10.55
CA HIS A 76 -0.84 12.85 11.02
C HIS A 76 -0.28 14.09 10.31
N THR A 77 -0.29 14.05 8.98
CA THR A 77 0.06 15.21 8.15
C THR A 77 -0.95 16.34 8.39
N THR A 78 -0.50 17.59 8.41
CA THR A 78 -1.40 18.76 8.49
C THR A 78 -1.53 19.48 7.15
N LYS A 79 -0.65 19.15 6.20
CA LYS A 79 -0.66 19.63 4.82
C LYS A 79 -0.85 18.44 3.87
N LEU A 80 -1.60 18.64 2.79
CA LEU A 80 -1.66 17.69 1.69
C LEU A 80 -0.26 17.53 1.08
N VAL A 81 0.16 16.29 0.88
CA VAL A 81 1.42 15.94 0.23
C VAL A 81 1.10 15.35 -1.14
N ASP A 82 1.46 16.09 -2.18
CA ASP A 82 1.24 15.76 -3.59
C ASP A 82 2.56 15.69 -4.38
N THR A 83 3.70 15.61 -3.68
CA THR A 83 5.05 15.57 -4.23
C THR A 83 5.68 14.17 -4.17
N GLY A 84 6.80 13.99 -4.87
CA GLY A 84 7.55 12.72 -4.86
C GLY A 84 6.70 11.55 -5.35
N ILE A 85 6.66 10.46 -4.58
CA ILE A 85 5.84 9.28 -4.90
C ILE A 85 4.33 9.60 -4.90
N TYR A 86 3.88 10.57 -4.10
CA TYR A 86 2.50 11.02 -4.08
C TYR A 86 2.12 11.87 -5.31
N ALA A 87 3.09 12.36 -6.09
CA ALA A 87 2.79 12.94 -7.41
C ALA A 87 2.45 11.87 -8.46
N ILE A 88 2.84 10.61 -8.21
CA ILE A 88 2.62 9.48 -9.11
C ILE A 88 1.39 8.70 -8.71
N VAL A 89 1.22 8.42 -7.41
CA VAL A 89 0.12 7.58 -6.94
C VAL A 89 -0.33 8.00 -5.55
N ARG A 90 -1.65 8.05 -5.32
CA ARG A 90 -2.18 8.59 -4.06
C ARG A 90 -1.96 7.67 -2.86
N HIS A 91 -1.97 6.37 -3.10
CA HIS A 91 -2.00 5.34 -2.06
C HIS A 91 -0.87 4.31 -2.23
N PRO A 92 0.40 4.72 -2.24
CA PRO A 92 1.52 3.82 -2.49
C PRO A 92 1.62 2.70 -1.45
N GLN A 93 1.39 2.97 -0.17
CA GLN A 93 1.52 1.95 0.88
C GLN A 93 0.50 0.81 0.74
N TYR A 94 -0.69 1.10 0.21
CA TYR A 94 -1.70 0.09 -0.09
C TYR A 94 -1.27 -0.83 -1.24
N ILE A 95 -0.57 -0.28 -2.22
CA ILE A 95 0.05 -1.05 -3.31
C ILE A 95 1.05 -2.03 -2.71
N THR A 96 1.87 -1.62 -1.74
CA THR A 96 2.84 -2.50 -1.07
C THR A 96 2.19 -3.76 -0.52
N PHE A 97 1.08 -3.63 0.23
CA PHE A 97 0.39 -4.79 0.79
C PHE A 97 -0.16 -5.73 -0.27
N MET A 98 -0.72 -5.19 -1.36
CA MET A 98 -1.20 -6.00 -2.48
C MET A 98 -0.05 -6.75 -3.18
N TRP A 99 1.06 -6.06 -3.42
CA TRP A 99 2.25 -6.66 -4.03
C TRP A 99 2.93 -7.67 -3.11
N TRP A 100 2.94 -7.43 -1.80
CA TRP A 100 3.46 -8.36 -0.81
C TRP A 100 2.62 -9.63 -0.69
N ALA A 101 1.29 -9.52 -0.80
CA ALA A 101 0.42 -10.70 -0.86
C ALA A 101 0.75 -11.58 -2.08
N ILE A 102 0.93 -10.96 -3.25
CA ILE A 102 1.31 -11.64 -4.50
C ILE A 102 2.73 -12.20 -4.42
N ALA A 103 3.67 -11.42 -3.88
CA ALA A 103 5.05 -11.84 -3.67
C ALA A 103 5.14 -13.08 -2.77
N GLY A 104 4.31 -13.15 -1.73
CA GLY A 104 4.19 -14.32 -0.86
C GLY A 104 3.75 -15.57 -1.61
N MET A 105 2.79 -15.45 -2.53
CA MET A 105 2.35 -16.57 -3.37
C MET A 105 3.48 -17.11 -4.24
N PHE A 106 4.29 -16.23 -4.83
CA PHE A 106 5.47 -16.60 -5.62
C PHE A 106 6.61 -17.18 -4.78
N LEU A 107 6.81 -16.63 -3.58
CA LEU A 107 7.86 -17.05 -2.67
C LEU A 107 7.56 -18.43 -2.10
N PHE A 108 6.42 -18.59 -1.41
CA PHE A 108 6.12 -19.80 -0.63
C PHE A 108 5.46 -20.92 -1.44
N GLN A 109 4.81 -20.60 -2.57
CA GLN A 109 4.29 -21.57 -3.56
C GLN A 109 3.36 -22.66 -3.00
N HIS A 110 2.60 -22.34 -1.96
CA HIS A 110 1.64 -23.25 -1.34
C HIS A 110 0.20 -22.75 -1.48
N TRP A 111 -0.75 -23.66 -1.64
CA TRP A 111 -2.16 -23.30 -1.80
C TRP A 111 -2.72 -22.54 -0.58
N ILE A 112 -2.31 -22.88 0.64
CA ILE A 112 -2.70 -22.14 1.86
C ILE A 112 -2.27 -20.67 1.77
N ILE A 113 -1.09 -20.41 1.23
CA ILE A 113 -0.55 -19.04 1.07
C ILE A 113 -1.36 -18.25 0.05
N ILE A 114 -1.85 -18.91 -0.99
CA ILE A 114 -2.77 -18.32 -1.97
C ILE A 114 -4.10 -18.00 -1.30
N CYS A 115 -4.66 -18.92 -0.51
CA CYS A 115 -5.90 -18.70 0.23
C CYS A 115 -5.79 -17.55 1.24
N LEU A 116 -4.63 -17.37 1.88
CA LEU A 116 -4.38 -16.24 2.78
C LEU A 116 -4.16 -14.92 2.03
N GLY A 117 -3.50 -14.96 0.86
CA GLY A 117 -3.12 -13.78 0.11
C GLY A 117 -4.24 -13.19 -0.75
N ILE A 118 -5.12 -14.01 -1.33
CA ILE A 118 -6.20 -13.52 -2.21
C ILE A 118 -7.11 -12.50 -1.51
N PRO A 119 -7.59 -12.74 -0.27
CA PRO A 119 -8.47 -11.78 0.42
C PRO A 119 -7.79 -10.45 0.76
N ILE A 120 -6.46 -10.40 0.84
CA ILE A 120 -5.71 -9.17 1.09
C ILE A 120 -5.96 -8.14 -0.02
N LEU A 121 -6.07 -8.58 -1.28
CA LEU A 121 -6.23 -7.68 -2.43
C LEU A 121 -7.50 -6.83 -2.35
N PRO A 122 -8.73 -7.39 -2.25
CA PRO A 122 -9.94 -6.58 -2.14
C PRO A 122 -10.02 -5.83 -0.81
N LEU A 123 -9.54 -6.39 0.30
CA LEU A 123 -9.57 -5.71 1.60
C LEU A 123 -8.67 -4.47 1.62
N ALA A 124 -7.45 -4.58 1.09
CA ALA A 124 -6.56 -3.42 0.93
C ALA A 124 -7.14 -2.38 -0.03
N TYR A 125 -7.90 -2.81 -1.05
CA TYR A 125 -8.55 -1.89 -1.97
C TYR A 125 -9.73 -1.17 -1.31
N ILE A 126 -10.51 -1.85 -0.47
CA ILE A 126 -11.57 -1.21 0.33
C ILE A 126 -10.97 -0.17 1.27
N ASP A 127 -9.87 -0.50 1.95
CA ASP A 127 -9.22 0.43 2.87
C ASP A 127 -8.66 1.66 2.13
N LEU A 128 -8.12 1.45 0.93
CA LEU A 128 -7.73 2.54 0.03
C LEU A 128 -8.90 3.49 -0.28
N LEU A 129 -10.10 2.94 -0.53
CA LEU A 129 -11.29 3.78 -0.81
C LEU A 129 -11.71 4.57 0.44
N ASN A 130 -11.56 4.00 1.62
CA ASN A 130 -11.82 4.70 2.87
C ASN A 130 -10.76 5.79 3.12
N ALA A 131 -9.51 5.55 2.76
CA ALA A 131 -8.44 6.56 2.82
C ALA A 131 -8.72 7.76 1.91
N ASP A 132 -9.24 7.55 0.69
CA ASP A 132 -9.70 8.63 -0.19
C ASP A 132 -10.84 9.46 0.46
N LYS A 133 -11.82 8.80 1.11
CA LYS A 133 -12.91 9.50 1.83
C LYS A 133 -12.37 10.36 2.96
N ASN A 134 -11.45 9.81 3.75
CA ASN A 134 -10.79 10.53 4.84
C ASN A 134 -9.96 11.71 4.33
N GLY A 135 -9.31 11.56 3.18
CA GLY A 135 -8.58 12.63 2.49
C GLY A 135 -9.50 13.79 2.09
N LEU A 136 -10.65 13.49 1.48
CA LEU A 136 -11.66 14.48 1.13
C LEU A 136 -12.23 15.20 2.36
N GLU A 137 -12.55 14.48 3.43
CA GLU A 137 -13.04 15.09 4.67
C GLU A 137 -12.01 16.02 5.33
N LYS A 138 -10.72 15.67 5.23
CA LYS A 138 -9.62 16.38 5.89
C LYS A 138 -9.12 17.60 5.12
N PHE A 139 -9.02 17.48 3.80
CA PHE A 139 -8.35 18.47 2.94
C PHE A 139 -9.30 19.13 1.93
N GLY A 140 -10.55 18.68 1.83
CA GLY A 140 -11.59 19.33 1.03
C GLY A 140 -11.27 19.41 -0.46
N GLU A 141 -11.49 20.60 -1.05
CA GLU A 141 -11.31 20.84 -2.48
C GLU A 141 -9.87 20.61 -2.97
N GLU A 142 -8.86 20.89 -2.14
CA GLU A 142 -7.45 20.61 -2.50
C GLU A 142 -7.24 19.12 -2.80
N TYR A 143 -7.87 18.24 -2.02
CA TYR A 143 -7.79 16.80 -2.25
C TYR A 143 -8.56 16.38 -3.49
N LYS A 144 -9.71 17.01 -3.75
CA LYS A 144 -10.51 16.72 -4.94
C LYS A 144 -9.72 17.03 -6.22
N THR A 145 -9.08 18.20 -6.30
CA THR A 145 -8.18 18.55 -7.41
C THR A 145 -7.00 17.58 -7.51
N TYR A 146 -6.45 17.13 -6.39
CA TYR A 146 -5.40 16.12 -6.37
C TYR A 146 -5.89 14.76 -6.93
N MET A 147 -7.12 14.36 -6.60
CA MET A 147 -7.72 13.10 -7.09
C MET A 147 -7.92 13.05 -8.61
N GLU A 148 -8.14 14.20 -9.24
CA GLU A 148 -8.27 14.30 -10.70
C GLU A 148 -6.93 14.07 -11.40
N LYS A 149 -5.84 14.60 -10.82
CA LYS A 149 -4.50 14.55 -11.38
C LYS A 149 -3.82 13.20 -11.16
N VAL A 150 -3.79 12.72 -9.92
CA VAL A 150 -2.97 11.57 -9.52
C VAL A 150 -3.86 10.34 -9.33
N PRO A 151 -3.61 9.17 -9.94
CA PRO A 151 -4.44 7.98 -9.76
C PRO A 151 -4.33 7.36 -8.38
N ARG A 152 -5.34 6.57 -8.00
CA ARG A 152 -5.42 5.86 -6.70
C ARG A 152 -4.24 4.93 -6.44
N ALA A 153 -4.15 3.87 -7.26
CA ALA A 153 -3.19 2.77 -7.12
C ALA A 153 -2.43 2.46 -8.43
N ASN A 154 -2.94 2.90 -9.58
CA ASN A 154 -2.29 2.62 -10.87
C ASN A 154 -1.10 3.56 -11.07
N PHE A 155 0.07 3.17 -10.54
CA PHE A 155 1.30 3.97 -10.62
C PHE A 155 1.81 4.12 -12.07
N LEU A 156 1.54 3.18 -12.98
CA LEU A 156 1.90 3.31 -14.39
C LEU A 156 1.15 4.46 -15.05
N LEU A 157 -0.17 4.53 -14.85
CA LEU A 157 -0.97 5.67 -15.28
C LEU A 157 -0.48 6.96 -14.62
N GLY A 158 -0.04 6.87 -13.37
CA GLY A 158 0.56 7.96 -12.62
C GLY A 158 1.79 8.55 -13.30
N ILE A 159 2.74 7.69 -13.67
CA ILE A 159 3.96 8.09 -14.39
C ILE A 159 3.60 8.75 -15.72
N ILE A 160 2.68 8.16 -16.48
CA ILE A 160 2.24 8.69 -17.78
C ILE A 160 1.63 10.10 -17.62
N ARG A 161 0.76 10.28 -16.61
CA ARG A 161 0.14 11.59 -16.34
C ARG A 161 1.17 12.63 -15.89
N LEU A 162 2.12 12.22 -15.04
CA LEU A 162 3.18 13.12 -14.55
C LEU A 162 4.08 13.58 -15.70
N LEU A 163 4.46 12.69 -16.61
CA LEU A 163 5.26 13.04 -17.79
C LEU A 163 4.50 13.98 -18.72
N ARG A 164 3.21 13.74 -18.96
CA ARG A 164 2.36 14.62 -19.79
C ARG A 164 2.20 16.02 -19.23
N GLN A 165 2.21 16.20 -17.92
CA GLN A 165 2.13 17.54 -17.29
C GLN A 165 3.44 18.32 -17.34
N ARG A 166 4.57 17.67 -17.63
CA ARG A 166 5.91 18.28 -17.70
C ARG A 166 6.36 18.63 -19.12
N MET A 167 5.65 18.14 -20.13
CA MET A 167 5.81 18.53 -21.53
C MET A 167 4.91 19.73 -21.83
#